data_AF-A0A6B3H571-F1
#
_entry.id   AF-A0A6B3H571-F1
#
_cell.length_a   1.000
_cell.length_b   1.000
_cell.length_c   1.000
_cell.angle_alpha   90.00
_cell.angle_beta   90.00
_cell.angle_gamma   90.00
#
_symmetry.space_group_name_H-M   'P 1'
#
loop_
_entity.id
_entity.type
_entity.pdbx_description
1 polymer ?
#
loop_
_entity_poly.entity_id
_entity_poly.type
_entity_poly.pdbx_seq_one_letter_code
_entity_poly.pdbx_strand_id
1 'polypeptide(L)'
;TAMLDDTERDIVIKSARPAATMAELKALPLGPVKLGDIAAVELVPGPVSMTRIDGQRAATITAKPVGDNTGAVSTTLASKIDALDLPEGATATIGGVSEDQNEAFMQLGLAMLAAIAIVFMLLVAT
;
A
#
# COMPACT_ATOMS: atom_id res chain seq x y z
N THR A 1 15.97 28.84 12.54
CA THR A 1 15.28 30.04 12.05
C THR A 1 16.07 31.26 12.47
N ALA A 2 16.20 32.27 11.62
CA ALA A 2 16.83 33.55 11.98
C ALA A 2 15.96 34.68 11.43
N MET A 3 15.86 35.76 12.21
CA MET A 3 15.12 36.96 11.82
C MET A 3 15.94 37.75 10.80
N LEU A 4 15.43 37.89 9.59
CA LEU A 4 15.94 38.83 8.58
C LEU A 4 14.75 39.65 8.09
N ASP A 5 14.85 40.97 8.20
CA ASP A 5 13.84 41.93 7.73
C ASP A 5 12.41 41.68 8.28
N ASP A 6 12.30 41.37 9.57
CA ASP A 6 11.03 41.17 10.30
C ASP A 6 10.14 40.03 9.76
N THR A 7 10.69 39.15 8.92
CA THR A 7 9.99 37.97 8.39
C THR A 7 10.72 36.69 8.81
N GLU A 8 10.01 35.75 9.43
CA GLU A 8 10.59 34.46 9.78
C GLU A 8 10.87 33.64 8.52
N ARG A 9 12.16 33.34 8.29
CA ARG A 9 12.63 32.56 7.13
C ARG A 9 13.37 31.32 7.63
N ASP A 10 13.06 30.20 7.00
CA ASP A 10 13.82 28.98 7.19
C ASP A 10 15.18 29.08 6.51
N ILE A 11 16.24 29.21 7.32
CA ILE A 11 17.61 29.19 6.86
C ILE A 11 18.17 27.79 7.11
N VAL A 12 18.45 27.08 6.01
CA VAL A 12 19.11 25.77 6.05
C VAL A 12 20.60 25.98 5.80
N ILE A 13 21.42 25.83 6.85
CA ILE A 13 22.88 25.83 6.72
C ILE A 13 23.32 24.45 6.24
N LYS A 14 23.77 24.37 4.99
CA LYS A 14 24.37 23.15 4.43
C LYS A 14 25.89 23.24 4.52
N SER A 15 26.54 22.12 4.81
CA SER A 15 28.00 22.01 4.81
C SER A 15 28.56 22.29 3.41
N ALA A 16 29.66 23.04 3.32
CA ALA A 16 30.30 23.41 2.05
C ALA A 16 30.89 22.21 1.27
N ARG A 17 31.10 21.07 1.94
CA ARG A 17 31.53 19.80 1.35
C ARG A 17 30.65 18.68 1.91
N PRO A 18 29.58 18.27 1.20
CA PRO A 18 28.77 17.14 1.63
C PRO A 18 29.58 15.85 1.49
N ALA A 19 29.53 14.99 2.50
CA ALA A 19 30.10 13.65 2.43
C ALA A 19 29.25 12.81 1.46
N ALA A 20 29.85 12.37 0.36
CA ALA A 20 29.18 11.56 -0.66
C ALA A 20 29.41 10.06 -0.45
N THR A 21 30.38 9.70 0.40
CA THR A 21 30.78 8.31 0.66
C THR A 21 30.67 7.94 2.13
N MET A 22 30.48 6.64 2.41
CA MET A 22 30.45 6.10 3.78
C MET A 22 31.72 6.43 4.57
N ALA A 23 32.88 6.45 3.91
CA ALA A 23 34.15 6.81 4.53
C ALA A 23 34.20 8.28 4.92
N GLU A 24 33.71 9.17 4.07
CA GLU A 24 33.60 10.61 4.35
C GLU A 24 32.57 10.90 5.46
N LEU A 25 31.46 10.15 5.50
CA LEU A 25 30.46 10.27 6.55
C LEU A 25 31.03 9.88 7.91
N LYS A 26 31.77 8.77 7.99
CA LYS A 26 32.44 8.35 9.22
C LYS A 26 33.54 9.33 9.66
N ALA A 27 34.22 9.96 8.70
CA ALA A 27 35.26 10.95 8.96
C ALA A 27 34.73 12.37 9.20
N LEU A 28 33.40 12.58 9.18
CA LEU A 28 32.80 13.89 9.34
C LEU A 28 33.12 14.45 10.74
N PRO A 29 33.76 15.63 10.85
CA PRO A 29 34.12 16.21 12.13
C PRO A 29 32.89 16.84 12.80
N LEU A 30 32.59 16.40 14.02
CA LEU A 30 31.59 16.98 14.91
C LEU A 30 32.31 17.58 16.12
N GLY A 31 33.00 18.70 15.90
CA GLY A 31 33.89 19.30 16.90
C GLY A 31 35.21 18.53 17.00
N PRO A 32 35.69 18.14 18.20
CA PRO A 32 36.97 17.45 18.38
C PRO A 32 36.94 15.95 18.01
N VAL A 33 35.78 15.42 17.65
CA VAL A 33 35.52 13.98 17.46
C VAL A 33 34.87 13.72 16.10
N LYS A 34 35.08 12.52 15.54
CA LYS A 34 34.48 12.12 14.25
C LYS A 34 33.16 11.41 14.47
N LEU A 35 32.23 11.52 13.52
CA LEU A 35 30.93 10.85 13.60
C LEU A 35 31.05 9.33 13.79
N GLY A 36 32.04 8.69 13.15
CA GLY A 36 32.30 7.26 13.30
C GLY A 36 32.77 6.81 14.69
N ASP A 37 33.23 7.74 15.54
CA ASP A 37 33.68 7.44 16.90
C ASP A 37 32.51 7.38 17.90
N ILE A 38 31.34 7.89 17.51
CA ILE A 38 30.16 8.07 18.39
C ILE A 38 28.94 7.29 17.87
N ALA A 39 28.87 7.02 16.57
CA ALA A 39 27.73 6.36 15.94
C ALA A 39 28.15 5.26 14.95
N ALA A 40 27.40 4.15 14.95
CA ALA A 40 27.51 3.12 13.94
C ALA A 40 26.84 3.59 12.64
N VAL A 41 27.64 3.84 11.61
CA VAL A 41 27.15 4.24 10.28
C VAL A 41 27.17 3.01 9.36
N GLU A 42 25.98 2.53 8.99
CA GLU A 42 25.76 1.37 8.11
C GLU A 42 24.86 1.73 6.94
N LEU A 43 25.20 1.22 5.75
CA LEU A 43 24.37 1.36 4.57
C LEU A 43 23.39 0.18 4.53
N VAL A 44 22.15 0.42 4.92
CA VAL A 44 21.10 -0.60 4.91
C VAL A 44 20.21 -0.40 3.68
N PRO A 45 19.91 -1.44 2.88
CA PRO A 45 18.92 -1.34 1.82
C PRO A 45 17.54 -1.04 2.44
N GLY A 46 17.10 0.20 2.32
CA GLY A 46 15.76 0.64 2.71
C GLY A 46 14.74 0.31 1.62
N PRO A 47 13.44 0.17 1.96
CA PRO A 47 12.41 -0.05 0.97
C PRO A 47 12.33 1.16 0.01
N VAL A 48 12.57 0.91 -1.28
CA VAL A 48 12.59 1.93 -2.35
C VAL A 48 11.20 2.55 -2.61
N SER A 49 10.13 1.89 -2.15
CA SER A 49 8.76 2.40 -2.17
C SER A 49 7.94 1.69 -1.09
N MET A 50 7.15 2.44 -0.32
CA MET A 50 6.12 1.87 0.55
C MET A 50 4.76 2.04 -0.12
N THR A 51 4.29 0.99 -0.80
CA THR A 51 2.91 0.94 -1.30
C THR A 51 1.98 0.67 -0.11
N ARG A 52 0.98 1.52 0.06
CA ARG A 52 -0.09 1.34 1.04
C ARG A 52 -1.42 1.30 0.31
N ILE A 53 -2.28 0.40 0.75
CA ILE A 53 -3.70 0.39 0.40
C ILE A 53 -4.41 0.62 1.73
N ASP A 54 -5.26 1.65 1.79
CA ASP A 54 -6.01 2.05 3.00
C ASP A 54 -5.16 2.27 4.26
N GLY A 55 -3.95 2.81 4.09
CA GLY A 55 -3.02 3.16 5.18
C GLY A 55 -2.21 1.98 5.76
N GLN A 56 -2.58 0.75 5.43
CA GLN A 56 -1.86 -0.48 5.79
C GLN A 56 -0.74 -0.78 4.79
N ARG A 57 0.33 -1.45 5.24
CA ARG A 57 1.41 -1.90 4.33
C ARG A 57 0.84 -2.99 3.43
N ALA A 58 0.89 -2.78 2.11
CA ALA A 58 0.33 -3.71 1.13
C ALA A 58 1.45 -4.25 0.22
N ALA A 59 1.35 -5.54 -0.12
CA ALA A 59 2.18 -6.17 -1.14
C ALA A 59 1.27 -6.65 -2.27
N THR A 60 1.45 -6.10 -3.48
CA THR A 60 0.65 -6.47 -4.65
C THR A 60 1.33 -7.63 -5.38
N ILE A 61 0.63 -8.75 -5.51
CA ILE A 61 1.08 -9.93 -6.26
C ILE A 61 0.28 -9.99 -7.56
N THR A 62 0.94 -9.75 -8.69
CA THR A 62 0.30 -9.81 -10.02
C THR A 62 0.52 -11.18 -10.63
N ALA A 63 -0.57 -11.88 -10.96
CA ALA A 63 -0.53 -13.15 -11.68
C ALA A 63 -1.42 -13.08 -12.93
N LYS A 64 -0.90 -13.53 -14.07
CA LYS A 64 -1.68 -13.66 -15.31
C LYS A 64 -2.20 -15.10 -15.42
N PRO A 65 -3.52 -15.33 -15.45
CA PRO A 65 -4.07 -16.66 -15.70
C PRO A 65 -3.65 -17.14 -17.11
N VAL A 66 -3.18 -18.38 -17.20
CA VAL A 66 -2.75 -19.00 -18.47
C VAL A 66 -3.84 -19.89 -19.09
N GLY A 67 -4.96 -20.08 -18.40
CA GLY A 67 -6.08 -20.91 -18.84
C GLY A 67 -7.35 -20.11 -19.09
N ASP A 68 -8.28 -20.69 -19.85
CA ASP A 68 -9.48 -20.02 -20.38
C ASP A 68 -10.55 -19.70 -19.33
N ASN A 69 -10.44 -20.28 -18.13
CA ASN A 69 -11.47 -20.21 -17.10
C ASN A 69 -11.00 -19.44 -15.86
N THR A 70 -10.86 -18.12 -16.03
CA THR A 70 -10.42 -17.19 -14.98
C THR A 70 -11.30 -17.23 -13.73
N GLY A 71 -12.60 -17.50 -13.87
CA GLY A 71 -13.52 -17.67 -12.74
C GLY A 71 -13.16 -18.88 -11.86
N ALA A 72 -12.99 -20.05 -12.45
CA ALA A 72 -12.61 -21.27 -11.72
C ALA A 72 -11.24 -21.16 -11.05
N VAL A 73 -10.28 -20.49 -11.71
CA VAL A 73 -8.96 -20.20 -11.14
C VAL A 73 -9.06 -19.24 -9.97
N SER A 74 -9.90 -18.20 -10.07
CA SER A 74 -10.11 -17.23 -8.99
C SER A 74 -10.76 -17.88 -7.76
N THR A 75 -11.78 -18.73 -7.94
CA THR A 75 -12.40 -19.49 -6.84
C THR A 75 -11.41 -20.44 -6.18
N THR A 76 -10.62 -21.18 -6.97
CA THR A 76 -9.62 -22.10 -6.43
C THR A 76 -8.52 -21.35 -5.66
N LEU A 77 -8.14 -20.17 -6.14
CA LEU A 77 -7.17 -19.31 -5.47
C LEU A 77 -7.74 -18.75 -4.16
N ALA A 78 -9.00 -18.31 -4.15
CA ALA A 78 -9.69 -17.85 -2.94
C ALA A 78 -9.67 -18.92 -1.86
N SER A 79 -10.10 -20.14 -2.18
CA SER A 79 -10.09 -21.25 -1.22
C SER A 79 -8.70 -21.59 -0.70
N LYS A 80 -7.65 -21.39 -1.50
CA LYS A 80 -6.25 -21.62 -1.07
C LYS A 80 -5.70 -20.50 -0.21
N ILE A 81 -6.12 -19.26 -0.45
CA ILE A 81 -5.74 -18.10 0.36
C ILE A 81 -6.45 -18.17 1.72
N ASP A 82 -7.74 -18.53 1.75
CA ASP A 82 -8.51 -18.73 2.99
C ASP A 82 -7.96 -19.89 3.83
N ALA A 83 -7.39 -20.92 3.19
CA ALA A 83 -6.76 -22.05 3.86
C ALA A 83 -5.31 -21.79 4.29
N LEU A 84 -4.74 -20.63 3.95
CA LEU A 84 -3.37 -20.29 4.31
C LEU A 84 -3.36 -19.67 5.72
N ASP A 85 -2.44 -20.13 6.59
CA ASP A 85 -2.23 -19.47 7.88
C ASP A 85 -1.52 -18.13 7.65
N LEU A 86 -2.29 -17.05 7.62
CA LEU A 86 -1.75 -15.69 7.62
C LEU A 86 -1.36 -15.29 9.05
N PRO A 87 -0.20 -14.62 9.25
CA PRO A 87 0.19 -14.12 10.55
C PRO A 87 -0.83 -13.09 11.07
N GLU A 88 -0.96 -12.98 12.40
CA GLU A 88 -1.95 -12.10 13.03
C GLU A 88 -1.85 -10.67 12.49
N GLY A 89 -2.99 -10.17 11.98
CA GLY A 89 -3.11 -8.82 11.41
C GLY A 89 -2.83 -8.71 9.91
N ALA A 90 -2.50 -9.80 9.21
CA ALA A 90 -2.39 -9.81 7.75
C ALA A 90 -3.70 -10.26 7.10
N THR A 91 -4.23 -9.45 6.18
CA THR A 91 -5.40 -9.78 5.35
C THR A 91 -4.98 -9.94 3.91
N ALA A 92 -5.44 -11.01 3.25
CA ALA A 92 -5.26 -11.22 1.81
C ALA A 92 -6.60 -11.06 1.10
N THR A 93 -6.64 -10.17 0.11
CA THR A 93 -7.83 -9.94 -0.73
C THR A 93 -7.48 -10.23 -2.18
N ILE A 94 -8.36 -10.96 -2.86
CA ILE A 94 -8.23 -11.22 -4.30
C ILE A 94 -8.97 -10.12 -5.04
N GLY A 95 -8.18 -9.20 -5.60
CA GLY A 95 -8.67 -8.07 -6.39
C GLY A 95 -8.81 -8.34 -7.89
N GLY A 96 -9.52 -7.44 -8.57
CA GLY A 96 -9.44 -7.26 -10.03
C GLY A 96 -10.69 -7.69 -10.79
N VAL A 97 -10.55 -7.85 -12.11
CA VAL A 97 -11.69 -7.96 -13.05
C VAL A 97 -12.67 -9.09 -12.71
N SER A 98 -12.23 -10.18 -12.08
CA SER A 98 -13.13 -11.27 -11.66
C SER A 98 -13.96 -10.91 -10.43
N GLU A 99 -13.40 -10.16 -9.49
CA GLU A 99 -14.12 -9.63 -8.32
C GLU A 99 -15.15 -8.57 -8.76
N ASP A 100 -14.74 -7.62 -9.61
CA ASP A 100 -15.63 -6.58 -10.16
C ASP A 100 -16.85 -7.19 -10.87
N GLN A 101 -16.65 -8.27 -11.63
CA GLN A 101 -17.75 -9.00 -12.28
C GLN A 101 -18.69 -9.64 -11.26
N ASN A 102 -18.14 -10.32 -10.25
CA ASN A 102 -18.96 -10.99 -9.23
C ASN A 102 -19.80 -9.97 -8.45
N GLU A 103 -19.21 -8.82 -8.08
CA GLU A 103 -19.93 -7.75 -7.42
C GLU A 103 -21.05 -7.19 -8.31
N ALA A 104 -20.77 -6.93 -9.59
CA ALA A 104 -21.79 -6.48 -10.53
C ALA A 104 -22.95 -7.49 -10.67
N PHE A 105 -22.66 -8.80 -10.74
CA PHE A 105 -23.70 -9.83 -10.77
C PHE A 105 -24.54 -9.85 -9.51
N MET A 106 -23.92 -9.68 -8.35
CA MET A 106 -24.63 -9.67 -7.06
C MET A 106 -25.54 -8.45 -6.95
N GLN A 107 -25.08 -7.28 -7.40
CA GLN A 107 -25.88 -6.06 -7.48
C GLN A 107 -27.06 -6.22 -8.45
N LEU A 108 -26.85 -6.81 -9.63
CA LEU A 108 -27.92 -7.11 -10.59
C LEU A 108 -28.94 -8.09 -10.01
N GLY A 109 -28.50 -9.10 -9.26
CA GLY A 109 -29.37 -10.05 -8.57
C GLY A 109 -30.24 -9.39 -7.50
N LEU A 110 -29.65 -8.53 -6.67
CA LEU A 110 -30.37 -7.71 -5.69
C LEU A 110 -31.36 -6.77 -6.36
N ALA A 111 -30.94 -6.10 -7.44
CA ALA A 111 -31.81 -5.20 -8.21
C ALA A 111 -33.00 -5.96 -8.82
N MET A 112 -32.78 -7.17 -9.33
CA MET A 112 -33.85 -8.02 -9.88
C MET A 112 -34.85 -8.43 -8.80
N LEU A 113 -34.39 -8.83 -7.62
CA LEU A 113 -35.27 -9.13 -6.48
C LEU A 113 -36.08 -7.91 -6.05
N ALA A 114 -35.45 -6.74 -5.98
CA ALA A 114 -36.14 -5.48 -5.67
C ALA A 114 -37.19 -5.13 -6.73
N ALA A 115 -36.87 -5.30 -8.02
CA ALA A 115 -37.81 -5.06 -9.11
C ALA A 115 -39.04 -5.99 -9.02
N ILE A 116 -38.83 -7.29 -8.73
CA ILE A 116 -39.92 -8.25 -8.53
C ILE A 116 -40.80 -7.82 -7.36
N ALA A 117 -40.20 -7.43 -6.23
CA ALA A 117 -40.94 -6.98 -5.05
C ALA A 117 -41.79 -5.73 -5.35
N ILE A 118 -41.23 -4.76 -6.09
CA ILE A 118 -41.94 -3.53 -6.49
C ILE A 118 -43.13 -3.86 -7.39
N VAL A 119 -42.93 -4.69 -8.42
CA VAL A 119 -44.02 -5.09 -9.34
C VAL A 119 -45.11 -5.85 -8.59
N PHE A 120 -44.74 -6.76 -7.69
CA PHE A 120 -45.69 -7.47 -6.84
C PHE A 120 -46.51 -6.51 -5.98
N MET A 121 -45.86 -5.51 -5.38
CA MET A 121 -46.53 -4.50 -4.56
C MET A 121 -47.55 -3.69 -5.36
N LEU A 122 -47.24 -3.35 -6.62
CA LEU A 122 -48.17 -2.68 -7.53
C LEU A 122 -49.39 -3.56 -7.85
N LEU A 123 -49.20 -4.85 -8.12
CA LEU A 123 -50.30 -5.78 -8.42
C LEU A 123 -51.24 -6.01 -7.23
N VAL A 124 -50.72 -5.97 -5.99
CA VAL A 124 -51.54 -6.13 -4.77
C VAL A 124 -52.25 -4.83 -4.39
N ALA A 125 -51.65 -3.68 -4.69
CA ALA A 125 -52.21 -2.38 -4.35
C ALA A 125 -53.31 -1.91 -5.33
N THR A 126 -53.44 -2.56 -6.49
CA THR A 126 -54.53 -2.39 -7.46
C THR A 126 -55.58 -3.47 -7.29
#